data_AF-A0A1I8A855-F1
#
_entry.id   AF-A0A1I8A855-F1
#
_cell.length_a   1.000
_cell.length_b   1.000
_cell.length_c   1.000
_cell.angle_alpha   90.00
_cell.angle_beta   90.00
_cell.angle_gamma   90.00
#
_symmetry.space_group_name_H-M   'P 1'
#
loop_
_entity.id
_entity.type
_entity.pdbx_description
1 polymer ?
#
loop_
_entity_poly.entity_id
_entity_poly.type
_entity_poly.pdbx_seq_one_letter_code
_entity_poly.pdbx_strand_id
1 'polypeptide(L)'
;MTSNSGGPMDLNSSEFVAENYVSQLLKKKGLDELVQVEEDMVHNIRRLDSDMQQLVYENYNKFLTATSTVRNMQKEFADMDKEMGSLAESMKKISSLSQDLCGVFSKHRESVRKLNDANKTVKSLQFIFNLPEKLLILFDEKNYTEAVKSFTLVKPKLNSYKNVASVASIYEESVEIIKQVEAKLRERMTNKNSSSEEVVEAVRLLGDLEVPMEELRTEIMLCWRENLSGELEKLEEASYLDVLEFVDSGCSAFLTNIALVTSLHSQLFARLNEHDLIELVDGLMQRLEQVVLRRFISDEQQQECAILVRALDRIYRRISASNHLLPGKTT
;
A
#
# COMPACT_ATOMS: atom_id res chain seq x y z
N MET A 1 -58.06 52.53 -33.07
CA MET A 1 -59.24 52.67 -33.95
C MET A 1 -60.30 53.45 -33.20
N THR A 2 -60.20 54.77 -33.21
CA THR A 2 -61.29 55.65 -32.79
C THR A 2 -62.13 55.91 -34.02
N SER A 3 -63.26 55.22 -34.12
CA SER A 3 -64.30 55.50 -35.11
C SER A 3 -64.85 56.89 -34.81
N ASN A 4 -64.17 57.93 -35.31
CA ASN A 4 -64.76 59.25 -35.38
C ASN A 4 -65.90 59.09 -36.39
N SER A 5 -67.12 58.98 -35.89
CA SER A 5 -68.34 59.02 -36.68
C SER A 5 -68.45 60.42 -37.27
N GLY A 6 -67.64 60.70 -38.29
CA GLY A 6 -67.70 61.92 -39.05
C GLY A 6 -69.07 61.94 -39.71
N GLY A 7 -69.87 62.94 -39.37
CA GLY A 7 -71.21 63.06 -39.95
C GLY A 7 -71.14 63.21 -41.48
N PRO A 8 -72.29 63.29 -42.17
CA PRO A 8 -72.38 63.39 -43.63
C PRO A 8 -71.72 64.65 -44.25
N MET A 9 -71.04 65.46 -43.43
CA MET A 9 -70.35 66.71 -43.76
C MET A 9 -68.83 66.64 -43.51
N ASP A 10 -68.29 65.55 -42.95
CA ASP A 10 -66.85 65.39 -42.72
C ASP A 10 -66.20 64.77 -43.97
N LEU A 11 -65.24 65.49 -44.55
CA LEU A 11 -64.50 65.09 -45.76
C LEU A 11 -63.74 63.76 -45.59
N ASN A 12 -63.38 63.38 -44.36
CA ASN A 12 -62.64 62.15 -44.08
C ASN A 12 -63.54 60.97 -43.66
N SER A 13 -64.87 61.17 -43.62
CA SER A 13 -65.82 60.13 -43.25
C SER A 13 -66.21 59.27 -44.43
N SER A 14 -66.43 57.97 -44.17
CA SER A 14 -67.02 57.04 -45.13
C SER A 14 -68.48 57.37 -45.48
N GLU A 15 -69.16 58.22 -44.70
CA GLU A 15 -70.55 58.64 -44.90
C GLU A 15 -70.69 60.04 -45.56
N PHE A 16 -69.60 60.59 -46.11
CA PHE A 16 -69.57 61.92 -46.72
C PHE A 16 -70.56 62.08 -47.88
N VAL A 17 -71.40 63.13 -47.83
CA VAL A 17 -72.32 63.49 -48.92
C VAL A 17 -71.87 64.82 -49.53
N ALA A 18 -71.27 64.75 -50.72
CA ALA A 18 -70.69 65.90 -51.42
C ALA A 18 -71.70 67.05 -51.65
N GLU A 19 -72.93 66.72 -52.05
CA GLU A 19 -73.98 67.71 -52.32
C GLU A 19 -74.32 68.55 -51.09
N ASN A 20 -74.39 67.91 -49.92
CA ASN A 20 -74.72 68.54 -48.65
C ASN A 20 -73.59 69.44 -48.16
N TYR A 21 -72.35 68.98 -48.30
CA TYR A 21 -71.14 69.75 -47.97
C TYR A 21 -71.01 71.00 -48.84
N VAL A 22 -71.13 70.85 -50.17
CA VAL A 22 -71.04 71.96 -51.13
C VAL A 22 -72.18 72.96 -50.92
N SER A 23 -73.41 72.47 -50.70
CA SER A 23 -74.56 73.33 -50.43
C SER A 23 -74.40 74.17 -49.15
N GLN A 24 -73.75 73.64 -48.11
CA GLN A 24 -73.43 74.44 -46.93
C GLN A 24 -72.27 75.42 -47.18
N LEU A 25 -71.27 75.02 -47.96
CA LEU A 25 -70.12 75.85 -48.29
C LEU A 25 -70.55 77.10 -49.06
N LEU A 26 -71.41 76.93 -50.08
CA LEU A 26 -71.98 78.03 -50.88
C LEU A 26 -72.88 78.96 -50.08
N LYS A 27 -73.53 78.47 -49.01
CA LYS A 27 -74.39 79.29 -48.14
C LYS A 27 -73.61 80.10 -47.10
N LYS A 28 -72.43 79.63 -46.69
CA LYS A 28 -71.69 80.20 -45.55
C LYS A 28 -70.47 81.03 -45.95
N LYS A 29 -69.88 80.80 -47.13
CA LYS A 29 -68.63 81.45 -47.56
C LYS A 29 -68.84 82.43 -48.70
N GLY A 30 -68.02 83.49 -48.72
CA GLY A 30 -67.94 84.43 -49.85
C GLY A 30 -67.17 83.85 -51.04
N LEU A 31 -67.17 84.55 -52.18
CA LEU A 31 -66.49 84.09 -53.41
C LEU A 31 -64.98 83.88 -53.20
N ASP A 32 -64.29 84.84 -52.57
CA ASP A 32 -62.84 84.76 -52.34
C ASP A 32 -62.47 83.59 -51.42
N GLU A 33 -63.29 83.33 -50.40
CA GLU A 33 -63.12 82.19 -49.49
C GLU A 33 -63.41 80.85 -50.19
N LEU A 34 -64.31 80.83 -51.18
CA LEU A 34 -64.60 79.63 -51.97
C LEU A 34 -63.44 79.30 -52.93
N VAL A 35 -62.84 80.32 -53.55
CA VAL A 35 -61.64 80.16 -54.38
C VAL A 35 -60.47 79.63 -53.54
N GLN A 36 -60.28 80.17 -52.33
CA GLN A 36 -59.24 79.65 -51.43
C GLN A 36 -59.47 78.18 -51.04
N VAL A 37 -60.72 77.78 -50.79
CA VAL A 37 -61.05 76.37 -50.51
C VAL A 37 -60.79 75.48 -51.72
N GLU A 38 -61.07 75.95 -52.94
CA GLU A 38 -60.73 75.23 -54.16
C GLU A 38 -59.21 75.06 -54.28
N GLU A 39 -58.43 76.12 -54.12
CA GLU A 39 -56.97 76.07 -54.19
C GLU A 39 -56.37 75.11 -53.15
N ASP A 40 -56.86 75.17 -51.91
CA ASP A 40 -56.47 74.24 -50.84
C ASP A 40 -56.85 72.79 -51.18
N MET A 41 -58.03 72.56 -51.77
CA MET A 41 -58.46 71.23 -52.17
C MET A 41 -57.59 70.68 -53.31
N VAL A 42 -57.29 71.49 -54.33
CA VAL A 42 -56.39 71.11 -55.44
C VAL A 42 -54.98 70.81 -54.92
N HIS A 43 -54.47 71.60 -53.98
CA HIS A 43 -53.18 71.34 -53.35
C HIS A 43 -53.19 70.02 -52.58
N ASN A 44 -54.25 69.76 -51.80
CA ASN A 44 -54.40 68.50 -51.06
C ASN A 44 -54.50 67.28 -51.97
N ILE A 45 -55.20 67.39 -53.11
CA ILE A 45 -55.27 66.30 -54.11
C ILE A 45 -53.87 65.95 -54.63
N ARG A 46 -53.07 66.96 -55.03
CA ARG A 46 -51.71 66.73 -55.53
C ARG A 46 -50.79 66.15 -54.47
N ARG A 47 -50.91 66.62 -53.22
CA ARG A 47 -50.15 66.08 -52.09
C ARG A 47 -50.51 64.61 -51.83
N LEU A 48 -51.80 64.28 -51.77
CA LEU A 48 -52.25 62.91 -51.54
C LEU A 48 -51.83 61.97 -52.68
N ASP A 49 -51.82 62.42 -53.93
CA ASP A 49 -51.32 61.62 -55.05
C ASP A 49 -49.81 61.35 -54.91
N SER A 50 -49.03 62.37 -54.55
CA SER A 50 -47.60 62.20 -54.25
C SER A 50 -47.35 61.23 -53.09
N ASP A 51 -48.12 61.35 -52.01
CA ASP A 51 -48.02 60.48 -50.84
C ASP A 51 -48.40 59.02 -51.20
N MET A 52 -49.43 58.83 -52.03
CA MET A 52 -49.82 57.52 -52.55
C MET A 52 -48.71 56.90 -53.39
N GLN A 53 -48.13 57.66 -54.32
CA GLN A 53 -47.01 57.19 -55.14
C GLN A 53 -45.80 56.81 -54.29
N GLN A 54 -45.46 57.63 -53.29
CA GLN A 54 -44.38 57.33 -52.34
C GLN A 54 -44.66 56.04 -51.57
N LEU A 55 -45.89 55.85 -51.07
CA LEU A 55 -46.27 54.66 -50.30
C LEU A 55 -46.22 53.39 -51.16
N VAL A 56 -46.63 53.46 -52.43
CA VAL A 56 -46.49 52.36 -53.38
C VAL A 56 -45.01 52.03 -53.60
N TYR A 57 -44.16 53.04 -53.83
CA TYR A 57 -42.72 52.83 -54.00
C TYR A 57 -42.09 52.19 -52.75
N GLU A 58 -42.38 52.72 -51.56
CA GLU A 58 -41.89 52.17 -50.31
C GLU A 58 -42.34 50.72 -50.11
N ASN A 59 -43.60 50.39 -50.41
CA ASN A 59 -44.11 49.03 -50.30
C ASN A 59 -43.45 48.08 -51.31
N TYR A 60 -43.26 48.50 -52.56
CA TYR A 60 -42.54 47.70 -53.55
C TYR A 60 -41.07 47.49 -53.16
N ASN A 61 -40.40 48.53 -52.65
CA ASN A 61 -39.02 48.41 -52.20
C ASN A 61 -38.90 47.48 -50.98
N LYS A 62 -39.83 47.56 -50.03
CA LYS A 62 -39.92 46.62 -48.89
C LYS A 62 -40.14 45.18 -49.38
N PHE A 63 -41.02 44.98 -50.36
CA PHE A 63 -41.28 43.65 -50.92
C PHE A 63 -40.06 43.09 -51.66
N LEU A 64 -39.38 43.92 -52.46
CA LEU A 64 -38.16 43.53 -53.17
C LEU A 64 -37.04 43.18 -52.18
N THR A 65 -36.88 44.00 -51.14
CA THR A 65 -35.90 43.77 -50.07
C THR A 65 -36.21 42.46 -49.35
N ALA A 66 -37.46 42.25 -48.91
CA ALA A 66 -37.89 41.01 -48.26
C ALA A 66 -37.63 39.78 -49.15
N THR A 67 -37.96 39.87 -50.43
CA THR A 67 -37.71 38.79 -51.40
C THR A 67 -36.21 38.50 -51.56
N SER A 68 -35.39 39.55 -51.62
CA SER A 68 -33.93 39.42 -51.71
C SER A 68 -33.34 38.80 -50.43
N THR A 69 -33.85 39.18 -49.26
CA THR A 69 -33.45 38.60 -47.97
C THR A 69 -33.79 37.12 -47.91
N VAL A 70 -35.01 36.72 -48.29
CA VAL A 70 -35.40 35.30 -48.34
C VAL A 70 -34.49 34.50 -49.28
N ARG A 71 -34.14 35.07 -50.45
CA ARG A 71 -33.22 34.43 -51.40
C ARG A 71 -31.80 34.28 -50.81
N ASN A 72 -31.29 35.31 -50.14
CA ASN A 72 -29.98 35.26 -49.49
C ASN A 72 -29.96 34.25 -48.36
N MET A 73 -30.98 34.23 -47.50
CA MET A 73 -31.13 33.23 -46.43
C MET A 73 -31.13 31.82 -47.00
N GLN A 74 -31.86 31.57 -48.10
CA GLN A 74 -31.89 30.26 -48.73
C GLN A 74 -30.50 29.82 -49.23
N LYS A 75 -29.70 30.75 -49.77
CA LYS A 75 -28.32 30.46 -50.19
C LYS A 75 -27.44 30.14 -48.99
N GLU A 76 -27.50 30.94 -47.93
CA GLU A 76 -26.73 30.72 -46.70
C GLU A 76 -27.06 29.36 -46.06
N PHE A 77 -28.33 28.96 -46.05
CA PHE A 77 -28.72 27.62 -45.58
C PHE A 77 -28.15 26.50 -46.43
N ALA A 78 -28.11 26.65 -47.76
CA ALA A 78 -27.50 25.65 -48.63
C ALA A 78 -25.98 25.52 -48.42
N ASP A 79 -25.30 26.64 -48.22
CA ASP A 79 -23.87 26.66 -47.91
C ASP A 79 -23.60 26.01 -46.53
N MET A 80 -24.42 26.32 -45.52
CA MET A 80 -24.34 25.71 -44.18
C MET A 80 -24.58 24.19 -44.21
N ASP A 81 -25.54 23.71 -45.00
CA ASP A 81 -25.83 22.27 -45.12
C ASP A 81 -24.63 21.52 -45.74
N LYS A 82 -23.96 22.15 -46.72
CA LYS A 82 -22.73 21.62 -47.30
C LYS A 82 -21.58 21.58 -46.27
N GLU A 83 -21.39 22.63 -45.49
CA GLU A 83 -20.38 22.66 -44.43
C GLU A 83 -20.67 21.61 -43.35
N MET A 84 -21.93 21.46 -42.95
CA MET A 84 -22.37 20.43 -41.99
C MET A 84 -22.09 19.03 -42.52
N GLY A 85 -22.35 18.77 -43.80
CA GLY A 85 -22.01 17.51 -44.45
C GLY A 85 -20.50 17.22 -44.43
N SER A 86 -19.68 18.22 -44.73
CA SER A 86 -18.21 18.09 -44.67
C SER A 86 -17.69 17.85 -43.25
N LEU A 87 -18.29 18.50 -42.26
CA LEU A 87 -17.97 18.30 -40.85
C LEU A 87 -18.33 16.88 -40.38
N ALA A 88 -19.52 16.38 -40.74
CA ALA A 88 -19.96 15.03 -40.42
C ALA A 88 -19.01 13.98 -41.03
N GLU A 89 -18.57 14.17 -42.27
CA GLU A 89 -17.60 13.28 -42.91
C GLU A 89 -16.23 13.33 -42.21
N SER A 90 -15.77 14.52 -41.84
CA SER A 90 -14.52 14.70 -41.09
C SER A 90 -14.58 14.04 -39.71
N MET A 91 -15.70 14.20 -38.99
CA MET A 91 -15.93 13.54 -37.70
C MET A 91 -15.95 12.02 -37.84
N LYS A 92 -16.54 11.49 -38.91
CA LYS A 92 -16.51 10.05 -39.22
C LYS A 92 -15.08 9.56 -39.47
N LYS A 93 -14.27 10.30 -40.24
CA LYS A 93 -12.85 9.99 -40.48
C LYS A 93 -12.03 10.02 -39.19
N ILE A 94 -12.26 11.01 -38.33
CA ILE A 94 -11.61 11.10 -37.02
C ILE A 94 -12.00 9.90 -36.15
N SER A 95 -13.28 9.54 -36.11
CA SER A 95 -13.76 8.38 -35.34
C SER A 95 -13.12 7.07 -35.84
N SER A 96 -13.02 6.85 -37.15
CA SER A 96 -12.37 5.65 -37.68
C SER A 96 -10.88 5.62 -37.37
N LEU A 97 -10.17 6.74 -37.55
CA LEU A 97 -8.76 6.83 -37.23
C LEU A 97 -8.49 6.61 -35.73
N SER A 98 -9.36 7.15 -34.87
CA SER A 98 -9.27 6.93 -33.42
C SER A 98 -9.46 5.46 -33.07
N GLN A 99 -10.40 4.77 -33.73
CA GLN A 99 -10.62 3.34 -33.51
C GLN A 99 -9.42 2.50 -33.96
N ASP A 100 -8.84 2.80 -35.12
CA ASP A 100 -7.63 2.15 -35.62
C ASP A 100 -6.45 2.38 -34.66
N LEU A 101 -6.28 3.61 -34.18
CA LEU A 101 -5.25 3.98 -33.23
C LEU A 101 -5.40 3.24 -31.89
N CYS A 102 -6.62 3.11 -31.36
CA CYS A 102 -6.90 2.29 -30.19
C CYS A 102 -6.50 0.83 -30.41
N GLY A 103 -6.78 0.27 -31.60
CA GLY A 103 -6.36 -1.08 -31.98
C GLY A 103 -4.83 -1.25 -31.98
N VAL A 104 -4.09 -0.28 -32.55
CA VAL A 104 -2.62 -0.29 -32.57
C VAL A 104 -2.04 -0.17 -31.16
N PHE A 105 -2.53 0.76 -30.34
CA PHE A 105 -2.06 0.93 -28.96
C PHE A 105 -2.36 -0.30 -28.09
N SER A 106 -3.49 -0.98 -28.28
CA SER A 106 -3.78 -2.23 -27.57
C SER A 106 -2.73 -3.30 -27.87
N LYS A 107 -2.41 -3.51 -29.15
CA LYS A 107 -1.35 -4.46 -29.57
C LYS A 107 0.02 -4.08 -29.03
N HIS A 108 0.37 -2.79 -29.09
CA HIS A 108 1.63 -2.31 -28.53
C HIS A 108 1.70 -2.52 -27.01
N ARG A 109 0.62 -2.22 -26.27
CA ARG A 109 0.53 -2.42 -24.82
C ARG A 109 0.65 -3.89 -24.44
N GLU A 110 0.08 -4.80 -25.22
CA GLU A 110 0.28 -6.24 -25.03
C GLU A 110 1.74 -6.66 -25.23
N SER A 111 2.41 -6.17 -26.28
CA SER A 111 3.83 -6.44 -26.51
C SER A 111 4.72 -5.89 -25.39
N VAL A 112 4.45 -4.67 -24.92
CA VAL A 112 5.15 -4.07 -23.76
C VAL A 112 4.90 -4.88 -22.49
N ARG A 113 3.67 -5.37 -22.28
CA ARG A 113 3.35 -6.23 -21.15
C ARG A 113 4.14 -7.54 -21.20
N LYS A 114 4.17 -8.22 -22.36
CA LYS A 114 4.97 -9.45 -22.56
C LYS A 114 6.46 -9.21 -22.30
N LEU A 115 7.02 -8.11 -22.81
CA LEU A 115 8.41 -7.73 -22.56
C LEU A 115 8.69 -7.42 -21.09
N ASN A 116 7.77 -6.73 -20.41
CA ASN A 116 7.92 -6.44 -18.99
C ASN A 116 7.86 -7.71 -18.14
N ASP A 117 6.95 -8.64 -18.47
CA ASP A 117 6.86 -9.92 -17.78
C ASP A 117 8.12 -10.76 -18.01
N ALA A 118 8.66 -10.79 -19.23
CA ALA A 118 9.96 -11.40 -19.53
C ALA A 118 11.12 -10.70 -18.78
N ASN A 119 11.11 -9.38 -18.67
CA ASN A 119 12.14 -8.65 -17.93
C ASN A 119 12.06 -8.94 -16.41
N LYS A 120 10.85 -9.10 -15.86
CA LYS A 120 10.67 -9.52 -14.47
C LYS A 120 11.20 -10.93 -14.23
N THR A 121 10.96 -11.88 -15.14
CA THR A 121 11.51 -13.24 -15.01
C THR A 121 13.02 -13.22 -15.13
N VAL A 122 13.59 -12.47 -16.08
CA VAL A 122 15.05 -12.30 -16.23
C VAL A 122 15.67 -11.71 -14.96
N LYS A 123 15.11 -10.63 -14.40
CA LYS A 123 15.60 -10.04 -13.13
C LYS A 123 15.51 -11.02 -11.96
N SER A 124 14.45 -11.83 -11.92
CA SER A 124 14.28 -12.86 -10.89
C SER A 124 15.32 -13.97 -11.05
N LEU A 125 15.60 -14.40 -12.29
CA LEU A 125 16.66 -15.36 -12.59
C LEU A 125 18.03 -14.78 -12.27
N GLN A 126 18.31 -13.53 -12.62
CA GLN A 126 19.57 -12.86 -12.27
C GLN A 126 19.78 -12.80 -10.76
N PHE A 127 18.71 -12.58 -9.99
CA PHE A 127 18.78 -12.63 -8.52
C PHE A 127 19.08 -14.04 -8.00
N ILE A 128 18.54 -15.09 -8.64
CA ILE A 128 18.86 -16.49 -8.32
C ILE A 128 20.32 -16.81 -8.67
N PHE A 129 20.81 -16.39 -9.85
CA PHE A 129 22.20 -16.60 -10.27
C PHE A 129 23.21 -15.92 -9.32
N ASN A 130 22.85 -14.74 -8.79
CA ASN A 130 23.72 -14.00 -7.86
C ASN A 130 23.49 -14.41 -6.39
N LEU A 131 22.62 -15.37 -6.10
CA LEU A 131 22.31 -15.78 -4.72
C LEU A 131 23.50 -16.46 -4.03
N PRO A 132 24.24 -17.41 -4.64
CA PRO A 132 25.38 -18.05 -3.98
C PRO A 132 26.49 -17.07 -3.65
N GLU A 133 26.83 -16.17 -4.58
CA GLU A 133 27.85 -15.13 -4.37
C GLU A 133 27.49 -14.21 -3.20
N LYS A 134 26.21 -13.81 -3.11
CA LYS A 134 25.72 -13.01 -1.98
C LYS A 134 25.71 -13.79 -0.67
N LEU A 135 25.34 -15.06 -0.68
CA LEU A 135 25.36 -15.90 0.51
C LEU A 135 26.79 -16.16 1.01
N LEU A 136 27.76 -16.29 0.10
CA LEU A 136 29.18 -16.39 0.45
C LEU A 136 29.70 -15.10 1.10
N ILE A 137 29.38 -13.93 0.53
CA ILE A 137 29.76 -12.64 1.13
C ILE A 137 29.13 -12.48 2.52
N LEU A 138 27.84 -12.79 2.66
CA LEU A 138 27.14 -12.68 3.95
C LEU A 138 27.67 -13.70 4.98
N PHE A 139 28.15 -14.86 4.53
CA PHE A 139 28.82 -15.83 5.37
C PHE A 139 30.17 -15.33 5.89
N ASP A 140 30.96 -14.71 5.02
CA ASP A 140 32.26 -14.12 5.38
C ASP A 140 32.10 -12.93 6.33
N GLU A 141 31.04 -12.13 6.15
CA GLU A 141 30.69 -10.99 7.02
C GLU A 141 30.05 -11.41 8.36
N LYS A 142 29.82 -12.71 8.60
CA LYS A 142 29.14 -13.27 9.79
C LYS A 142 27.71 -12.74 9.99
N ASN A 143 27.07 -12.16 8.95
CA ASN A 143 25.70 -11.68 9.01
C ASN A 143 24.71 -12.80 8.63
N TYR A 144 24.56 -13.75 9.55
CA TYR A 144 23.70 -14.92 9.34
C TYR A 144 22.22 -14.56 9.23
N THR A 145 21.79 -13.43 9.80
CA THR A 145 20.38 -13.01 9.78
C THR A 145 19.88 -12.69 8.38
N GLU A 146 20.69 -11.98 7.61
CA GLU A 146 20.34 -11.53 6.28
C GLU A 146 20.53 -12.65 5.25
N ALA A 147 21.51 -13.54 5.48
CA ALA A 147 21.70 -14.75 4.69
C ALA A 147 20.48 -15.69 4.75
N VAL A 148 20.00 -15.98 5.96
CA VAL A 148 18.83 -16.85 6.18
C VAL A 148 17.55 -16.24 5.60
N LYS A 149 17.31 -14.94 5.81
CA LYS A 149 16.15 -14.24 5.22
C LYS A 149 16.20 -14.20 3.70
N SER A 150 17.36 -13.92 3.13
CA SER A 150 17.54 -13.90 1.67
C SER A 150 17.27 -15.27 1.06
N PHE A 151 17.69 -16.34 1.72
CA PHE A 151 17.41 -17.69 1.25
C PHE A 151 15.96 -18.11 1.40
N THR A 152 15.32 -17.88 2.55
CA THR A 152 13.91 -18.23 2.78
C THR A 152 12.98 -17.53 1.78
N LEU A 153 13.28 -16.28 1.41
CA LEU A 153 12.54 -15.54 0.37
C LEU A 153 12.71 -16.14 -1.04
N VAL A 154 13.85 -16.78 -1.32
CA VAL A 154 14.17 -17.36 -2.64
C VAL A 154 13.78 -18.83 -2.75
N LYS A 155 13.83 -19.60 -1.66
CA LYS A 155 13.45 -21.02 -1.57
C LYS A 155 12.13 -21.36 -2.31
N PRO A 156 10.99 -20.65 -2.12
CA PRO A 156 9.76 -20.97 -2.83
C PRO A 156 9.83 -20.67 -4.33
N LYS A 157 10.53 -19.59 -4.72
CA LYS A 157 10.75 -19.25 -6.15
C LYS A 157 11.68 -20.28 -6.80
N LEU A 158 12.70 -20.72 -6.08
CA LEU A 158 13.70 -21.67 -6.56
C LEU A 158 13.11 -23.08 -6.72
N ASN A 159 12.23 -23.50 -5.81
CA ASN A 159 11.44 -24.73 -5.94
C ASN A 159 10.56 -24.74 -7.19
N SER A 160 10.03 -23.58 -7.61
CA SER A 160 9.23 -23.48 -8.84
C SER A 160 10.07 -23.62 -10.13
N TYR A 161 11.39 -23.44 -10.06
CA TYR A 161 12.33 -23.53 -11.19
C TYR A 161 13.26 -24.76 -11.14
N LYS A 162 12.95 -25.76 -10.31
CA LYS A 162 13.76 -26.98 -10.10
C LYS A 162 14.07 -27.78 -11.38
N ASN A 163 13.29 -27.60 -12.44
CA ASN A 163 13.40 -28.35 -13.70
C ASN A 163 14.48 -27.85 -14.67
N VAL A 164 15.20 -26.77 -14.35
CA VAL A 164 16.31 -26.28 -15.19
C VAL A 164 17.64 -26.67 -14.54
N ALA A 165 18.42 -27.51 -15.23
CA ALA A 165 19.66 -28.10 -14.70
C ALA A 165 20.68 -27.05 -14.20
N SER A 166 20.77 -25.88 -14.85
CA SER A 166 21.66 -24.79 -14.39
C SER A 166 21.20 -24.12 -13.10
N VAL A 167 19.90 -24.11 -12.81
CA VAL A 167 19.32 -23.55 -11.58
C VAL A 167 19.38 -24.57 -10.44
N ALA A 168 19.36 -25.87 -10.76
CA ALA A 168 19.52 -26.94 -9.79
C ALA A 168 20.93 -27.00 -9.20
N SER A 169 22.00 -26.83 -9.99
CA SER A 169 23.36 -26.78 -9.47
C SER A 169 23.60 -25.57 -8.55
N ILE A 170 23.05 -24.41 -8.90
CA ILE A 170 23.09 -23.19 -8.08
C ILE A 170 22.28 -23.35 -6.79
N TYR A 171 21.16 -24.08 -6.86
CA TYR A 171 20.40 -24.45 -5.68
C TYR A 171 21.20 -25.38 -4.77
N GLU A 172 21.88 -26.39 -5.32
CA GLU A 172 22.75 -27.29 -4.57
C GLU A 172 23.89 -26.53 -3.88
N GLU A 173 24.55 -25.60 -4.57
CA GLU A 173 25.58 -24.73 -3.99
C GLU A 173 25.01 -23.83 -2.88
N SER A 174 23.84 -23.21 -3.10
CA SER A 174 23.18 -22.37 -2.10
C SER A 174 22.75 -23.17 -0.86
N VAL A 175 22.27 -24.41 -1.07
CA VAL A 175 21.90 -25.33 0.01
C VAL A 175 23.13 -25.80 0.78
N GLU A 176 24.25 -26.05 0.09
CA GLU A 176 25.50 -26.45 0.74
C GLU A 176 26.07 -25.31 1.60
N ILE A 177 26.05 -24.07 1.10
CA ILE A 177 26.44 -22.89 1.89
C ILE A 177 25.55 -22.76 3.13
N ILE A 178 24.27 -23.08 3.02
CA ILE A 178 23.33 -22.98 4.15
C ILE A 178 23.51 -24.11 5.14
N LYS A 179 23.86 -25.32 4.70
CA LYS A 179 24.29 -26.38 5.62
C LYS A 179 25.56 -25.96 6.37
N GLN A 180 26.48 -25.25 5.73
CA GLN A 180 27.66 -24.71 6.40
C GLN A 180 27.32 -23.57 7.37
N VAL A 181 26.36 -22.70 7.02
CA VAL A 181 25.79 -21.69 7.94
C VAL A 181 25.13 -22.38 9.13
N GLU A 182 24.33 -23.41 8.90
CA GLU A 182 23.67 -24.21 9.92
C GLU A 182 24.70 -24.89 10.84
N ALA A 183 25.73 -25.50 10.28
CA ALA A 183 26.82 -26.11 11.04
C ALA A 183 27.55 -25.08 11.91
N LYS A 184 27.83 -23.88 11.39
CA LYS A 184 28.44 -22.78 12.18
C LYS A 184 27.49 -22.20 13.23
N LEU A 185 26.19 -22.14 12.96
CA LEU A 185 25.18 -21.72 13.94
C LEU A 185 25.07 -22.76 15.06
N ARG A 186 25.08 -24.06 14.74
CA ARG A 186 25.16 -25.16 15.71
C ARG A 186 26.44 -25.10 16.52
N GLU A 187 27.60 -24.85 15.90
CA GLU A 187 28.88 -24.68 16.60
C GLU A 187 28.85 -23.48 17.56
N ARG A 188 28.22 -22.35 17.17
CA ARG A 188 28.01 -21.20 18.06
C ARG A 188 27.08 -21.52 19.23
N MET A 189 26.11 -22.43 19.05
CA MET A 189 25.24 -22.91 20.13
C MET A 189 25.99 -23.79 21.12
N THR A 190 26.94 -24.61 20.65
CA THR A 190 27.73 -25.52 21.49
C THR A 190 28.92 -24.84 22.18
N ASN A 191 29.29 -23.62 21.76
CA ASN A 191 30.48 -22.95 22.28
C ASN A 191 30.22 -22.34 23.67
N LYS A 192 31.05 -22.71 24.64
CA LYS A 192 30.93 -22.41 26.08
C LYS A 192 31.05 -20.93 26.45
N ASN A 193 31.40 -20.06 25.50
CA ASN A 193 31.67 -18.63 25.71
C ASN A 193 30.72 -17.69 24.93
N SER A 194 29.73 -18.22 24.21
CA SER A 194 28.78 -17.39 23.45
C SER A 194 27.80 -16.67 24.39
N SER A 195 27.49 -15.41 24.09
CA SER A 195 26.55 -14.63 24.90
C SER A 195 25.14 -15.22 24.82
N SER A 196 24.38 -15.12 25.92
CA SER A 196 22.96 -15.50 26.00
C SER A 196 22.11 -14.94 24.85
N GLU A 197 22.45 -13.77 24.33
CA GLU A 197 21.77 -13.13 23.20
C GLU A 197 22.14 -13.76 21.84
N GLU A 198 23.39 -14.20 21.67
CA GLU A 198 23.87 -14.85 20.44
C GLU A 198 23.27 -16.25 20.29
N VAL A 199 23.07 -16.95 21.41
CA VAL A 199 22.38 -18.25 21.44
C VAL A 199 20.90 -18.05 21.06
N VAL A 200 20.22 -17.04 21.61
CA VAL A 200 18.83 -16.73 21.26
C VAL A 200 18.68 -16.36 19.78
N GLU A 201 19.59 -15.56 19.25
CA GLU A 201 19.59 -15.19 17.83
C GLU A 201 19.86 -16.41 16.94
N ALA A 202 20.82 -17.26 17.29
CA ALA A 202 21.10 -18.50 16.55
C ALA A 202 19.89 -19.45 16.52
N VAL A 203 19.20 -19.64 17.66
CA VAL A 203 17.98 -20.47 17.74
C VAL A 203 16.86 -19.90 16.87
N ARG A 204 16.66 -18.58 16.89
CA ARG A 204 15.66 -17.93 16.05
C ARG A 204 15.97 -18.09 14.56
N LEU A 205 17.23 -17.93 14.16
CA LEU A 205 17.66 -18.09 12.77
C LEU A 205 17.56 -19.54 12.29
N LEU A 206 17.80 -20.52 13.17
CA LEU A 206 17.58 -21.94 12.87
C LEU A 206 16.09 -22.28 12.75
N GLY A 207 15.24 -21.62 13.54
CA GLY A 207 13.78 -21.69 13.36
C GLY A 207 13.31 -21.10 12.03
N ASP A 208 13.87 -19.95 11.62
CA ASP A 208 13.60 -19.33 10.32
C ASP A 208 14.03 -20.22 9.14
N LEU A 209 15.01 -21.11 9.34
CA LEU A 209 15.48 -22.11 8.36
C LEU A 209 14.58 -23.36 8.24
N GLU A 210 13.47 -23.42 8.99
CA GLU A 210 12.56 -24.57 9.09
C GLU A 210 13.18 -25.83 9.72
N VAL A 211 14.22 -25.69 10.56
CA VAL A 211 14.68 -26.81 11.38
C VAL A 211 13.62 -27.06 12.48
N PRO A 212 13.14 -28.30 12.67
CA PRO A 212 12.09 -28.58 13.63
C PRO A 212 12.54 -28.17 15.04
N MET A 213 11.72 -27.36 15.72
CA MET A 213 12.01 -26.85 17.06
C MET A 213 12.24 -27.97 18.10
N GLU A 214 11.74 -29.19 17.84
CA GLU A 214 11.97 -30.36 18.69
C GLU A 214 13.42 -30.86 18.61
N GLU A 215 14.05 -30.88 17.43
CA GLU A 215 15.46 -31.30 17.29
C GLU A 215 16.38 -30.25 17.91
N LEU A 216 16.12 -28.97 17.64
CA LEU A 216 16.85 -27.85 18.25
C LEU A 216 16.73 -27.87 19.78
N ARG A 217 15.55 -28.21 20.31
CA ARG A 217 15.34 -28.35 21.75
C ARG A 217 16.20 -29.47 22.31
N THR A 218 16.23 -30.66 21.70
CA THR A 218 17.05 -31.78 22.20
C THR A 218 18.54 -31.46 22.17
N GLU A 219 19.02 -30.78 21.12
CA GLU A 219 20.42 -30.42 20.96
C GLU A 219 20.85 -29.34 21.96
N ILE A 220 20.01 -28.33 22.19
CA ILE A 220 20.25 -27.29 23.20
C ILE A 220 20.15 -27.87 24.61
N MET A 221 19.19 -28.76 24.87
CA MET A 221 19.05 -29.44 26.17
C MET A 221 20.26 -30.31 26.50
N LEU A 222 20.78 -31.05 25.51
CA LEU A 222 22.01 -31.82 25.67
C LEU A 222 23.21 -30.91 25.92
N CYS A 223 23.34 -29.81 25.17
CA CYS A 223 24.42 -28.85 25.38
C CYS A 223 24.36 -28.20 26.77
N TRP A 224 23.18 -27.80 27.24
CA TRP A 224 22.99 -27.29 28.60
C TRP A 224 23.27 -28.36 29.65
N ARG A 225 22.87 -29.60 29.42
CA ARG A 225 23.17 -30.74 30.30
C ARG A 225 24.67 -30.94 30.45
N GLU A 226 25.41 -31.00 29.33
CA GLU A 226 26.85 -31.23 29.32
C GLU A 226 27.63 -30.04 29.91
N ASN A 227 27.17 -28.81 29.66
CA ASN A 227 27.82 -27.64 30.23
C ASN A 227 27.61 -27.59 31.76
N LEU A 228 26.38 -27.77 32.23
CA LEU A 228 26.06 -27.80 33.65
C LEU A 228 26.69 -28.99 34.36
N SER A 229 26.75 -30.17 33.73
CA SER A 229 27.45 -31.33 34.31
C SER A 229 28.96 -31.10 34.36
N GLY A 230 29.55 -30.46 33.36
CA GLY A 230 30.97 -30.09 33.36
C GLY A 230 31.31 -29.02 34.39
N GLU A 231 30.40 -28.08 34.67
CA GLU A 231 30.54 -27.15 35.80
C GLU A 231 30.45 -27.87 37.14
N LEU A 232 29.57 -28.87 37.25
CA LEU A 232 29.44 -29.69 38.45
C LEU A 232 30.69 -30.57 38.68
N GLU A 233 31.27 -31.15 37.63
CA GLU A 233 32.53 -31.91 37.70
C GLU A 233 33.71 -31.01 38.09
N LYS A 234 33.80 -29.81 37.52
CA LYS A 234 34.81 -28.82 37.95
C LYS A 234 34.64 -28.42 39.42
N LEU A 235 33.40 -28.39 39.90
CA LEU A 235 33.07 -28.06 41.29
C LEU A 235 33.34 -29.23 42.24
N GLU A 236 33.25 -30.47 41.76
CA GLU A 236 33.71 -31.68 42.44
C GLU A 236 35.24 -31.75 42.53
N GLU A 237 35.95 -31.39 41.45
CA GLU A 237 37.42 -31.44 41.37
C GLU A 237 38.12 -30.24 42.02
N ALA A 238 37.45 -29.08 42.12
CA ALA A 238 38.04 -27.88 42.67
C ALA A 238 38.26 -27.98 44.20
N SER A 239 39.51 -27.79 44.63
CA SER A 239 39.89 -27.72 46.04
C SER A 239 39.67 -26.30 46.58
N TYR A 240 38.43 -25.99 46.96
CA TYR A 240 38.09 -24.79 47.72
C TYR A 240 38.66 -24.86 49.14
N LEU A 241 39.25 -23.75 49.61
CA LEU A 241 39.91 -23.60 50.91
C LEU A 241 38.93 -23.47 52.09
N ASP A 242 37.68 -23.03 51.82
CA ASP A 242 36.63 -22.82 52.82
C ASP A 242 35.27 -23.26 52.25
N VAL A 243 34.45 -23.89 53.10
CA VAL A 243 33.06 -24.30 52.79
C VAL A 243 32.21 -23.10 52.41
N LEU A 244 32.47 -21.91 52.97
CA LEU A 244 31.77 -20.69 52.57
C LEU A 244 32.17 -20.19 51.17
N GLU A 245 33.44 -20.29 50.79
CA GLU A 245 33.91 -19.91 49.45
C GLU A 245 33.38 -20.87 48.38
N PHE A 246 33.31 -22.16 48.71
CA PHE A 246 32.65 -23.17 47.88
C PHE A 246 31.18 -22.85 47.60
N VAL A 247 30.43 -22.43 48.63
CA VAL A 247 29.01 -22.06 48.49
C VAL A 247 28.83 -20.74 47.73
N ASP A 248 29.66 -19.75 48.03
CA ASP A 248 29.51 -18.41 47.46
C ASP A 248 30.04 -18.25 46.04
N SER A 249 31.09 -19.00 45.67
CA SER A 249 31.67 -18.95 44.33
C SER A 249 31.17 -20.10 43.46
N GLY A 250 31.19 -21.34 43.98
CA GLY A 250 30.81 -22.53 43.23
C GLY A 250 29.30 -22.68 43.08
N CYS A 251 28.59 -22.94 44.20
CA CYS A 251 27.15 -23.22 44.16
C CYS A 251 26.36 -22.03 43.61
N SER A 252 26.83 -20.82 43.88
CA SER A 252 26.19 -19.60 43.40
C SER A 252 26.35 -19.40 41.90
N ALA A 253 27.54 -19.63 41.33
CA ALA A 253 27.73 -19.56 39.88
C ALA A 253 26.87 -20.61 39.18
N PHE A 254 26.86 -21.84 39.69
CA PHE A 254 26.04 -22.93 39.16
C PHE A 254 24.54 -22.63 39.21
N LEU A 255 24.01 -22.15 40.35
CA LEU A 255 22.60 -21.77 40.49
C LEU A 255 22.22 -20.57 39.60
N THR A 256 23.15 -19.64 39.37
CA THR A 256 22.93 -18.52 38.44
C THR A 256 22.87 -19.02 37.00
N ASN A 257 23.73 -19.97 36.61
CA ASN A 257 23.71 -20.58 35.29
C ASN A 257 22.45 -21.42 35.05
N ILE A 258 21.98 -22.17 36.06
CA ILE A 258 20.67 -22.86 36.00
C ILE A 258 19.54 -21.85 35.80
N ALA A 259 19.55 -20.72 36.54
CA ALA A 259 18.54 -19.68 36.39
C ALA A 259 18.58 -19.03 34.99
N LEU A 260 19.77 -18.78 34.45
CA LEU A 260 19.95 -18.27 33.09
C LEU A 260 19.41 -19.26 32.05
N VAL A 261 19.78 -20.54 32.14
CA VAL A 261 19.25 -21.60 31.27
C VAL A 261 17.73 -21.72 31.36
N THR A 262 17.17 -21.63 32.57
CA THR A 262 15.72 -21.66 32.80
C THR A 262 15.02 -20.47 32.15
N SER A 263 15.59 -19.26 32.29
CA SER A 263 15.05 -18.05 31.68
C SER A 263 15.12 -18.11 30.14
N LEU A 264 16.22 -18.63 29.60
CA LEU A 264 16.42 -18.80 28.16
C LEU A 264 15.46 -19.83 27.58
N HIS A 265 15.25 -20.95 28.28
CA HIS A 265 14.26 -21.94 27.88
C HIS A 265 12.85 -21.35 27.86
N SER A 266 12.47 -20.62 28.90
CA SER A 266 11.16 -19.95 28.97
C SER A 266 11.00 -18.92 27.84
N GLN A 267 12.03 -18.14 27.55
CA GLN A 267 12.00 -17.13 26.48
C GLN A 267 11.94 -17.74 25.07
N LEU A 268 12.62 -18.85 24.84
CA LEU A 268 12.71 -19.50 23.52
C LEU A 268 11.57 -20.49 23.25
N PHE A 269 11.08 -21.17 24.29
CA PHE A 269 10.16 -22.30 24.18
C PHE A 269 8.87 -22.12 25.01
N ALA A 270 8.44 -20.88 25.27
CA ALA A 270 7.24 -20.51 26.05
C ALA A 270 5.92 -21.24 25.71
N ARG A 271 5.87 -22.01 24.62
CA ARG A 271 4.69 -22.74 24.13
C ARG A 271 4.82 -24.27 24.18
N LEU A 272 5.93 -24.83 24.66
CA LEU A 272 6.21 -26.27 24.66
C LEU A 272 6.41 -26.82 26.09
N ASN A 273 6.07 -28.09 26.29
CA ASN A 273 6.00 -28.75 27.59
C ASN A 273 7.28 -28.58 28.43
N GLU A 274 7.18 -27.93 29.59
CA GLU A 274 8.28 -27.65 30.53
C GLU A 274 8.83 -28.90 31.26
N HIS A 275 8.23 -30.07 31.03
CA HIS A 275 8.51 -31.31 31.77
C HIS A 275 9.99 -31.75 31.69
N ASP A 276 10.60 -31.70 30.51
CA ASP A 276 12.00 -32.14 30.33
C ASP A 276 13.01 -31.19 31.00
N LEU A 277 12.67 -29.89 31.09
CA LEU A 277 13.49 -28.91 31.79
C LEU A 277 13.41 -29.16 33.31
N ILE A 278 12.21 -29.43 33.82
CA ILE A 278 12.00 -29.72 35.25
C ILE A 278 12.77 -30.99 35.64
N GLU A 279 12.72 -32.05 34.83
CA GLU A 279 13.47 -33.29 35.10
C GLU A 279 14.99 -33.07 35.05
N LEU A 280 15.48 -32.24 34.13
CA LEU A 280 16.90 -31.87 34.05
C LEU A 280 17.36 -31.07 35.27
N VAL A 281 16.59 -30.07 35.67
CA VAL A 281 16.88 -29.23 36.84
C VAL A 281 16.81 -30.06 38.13
N ASP A 282 15.78 -30.89 38.30
CA ASP A 282 15.66 -31.76 39.47
C ASP A 282 16.82 -32.77 39.57
N GLY A 283 17.24 -33.36 38.44
CA GLY A 283 18.39 -34.26 38.40
C GLY A 283 19.73 -33.58 38.71
N LEU A 284 19.92 -32.34 38.24
CA LEU A 284 21.11 -31.55 38.55
C LEU A 284 21.13 -31.06 40.00
N MET A 285 19.98 -30.69 40.56
CA MET A 285 19.83 -30.29 41.95
C MET A 285 20.10 -31.46 42.90
N GLN A 286 19.65 -32.68 42.58
CA GLN A 286 20.00 -33.89 43.34
C GLN A 286 21.50 -34.19 43.30
N ARG A 287 22.17 -33.93 42.17
CA ARG A 287 23.60 -34.16 42.05
C ARG A 287 24.41 -33.10 42.81
N LEU A 288 23.99 -31.83 42.76
CA LEU A 288 24.55 -30.77 43.62
C LEU A 288 24.39 -31.12 45.11
N GLU A 289 23.22 -31.63 45.51
CA GLU A 289 22.98 -32.10 46.87
C GLU A 289 23.98 -33.20 47.27
N GLN A 290 24.24 -34.18 46.41
CA GLN A 290 25.23 -35.22 46.68
C GLN A 290 26.66 -34.68 46.80
N VAL A 291 27.06 -33.71 45.99
CA VAL A 291 28.38 -33.08 46.05
C VAL A 291 28.56 -32.29 47.36
N VAL A 292 27.55 -31.51 47.71
CA VAL A 292 27.49 -30.77 48.98
C VAL A 292 27.57 -31.78 50.14
N LEU A 293 26.75 -32.83 50.15
CA LEU A 293 26.78 -33.84 51.21
C LEU A 293 28.13 -34.55 51.34
N ARG A 294 28.77 -34.96 50.22
CA ARG A 294 30.11 -35.60 50.27
C ARG A 294 31.18 -34.69 50.84
N ARG A 295 31.13 -33.39 50.53
CA ARG A 295 32.09 -32.40 51.06
C ARG A 295 31.87 -32.14 52.54
N PHE A 296 30.61 -31.99 52.95
CA PHE A 296 30.22 -31.80 54.35
C PHE A 296 30.63 -32.98 55.24
N ILE A 297 30.54 -34.22 54.73
CA ILE A 297 31.02 -35.42 55.44
C ILE A 297 32.55 -35.48 55.52
N SER A 298 33.26 -34.96 54.51
CA SER A 298 34.73 -34.94 54.49
C SER A 298 35.32 -33.88 55.42
N ASP A 299 34.58 -32.80 55.71
CA ASP A 299 34.96 -31.71 56.63
C ASP A 299 34.56 -31.97 58.10
N GLU A 300 33.88 -33.08 58.42
CA GLU A 300 33.52 -33.44 59.80
C GLU A 300 34.73 -33.53 60.75
N GLN A 301 35.95 -33.61 60.21
CA GLN A 301 37.17 -33.71 61.01
C GLN A 301 37.73 -32.37 61.49
N GLN A 302 37.27 -31.18 61.04
CA GLN A 302 38.02 -29.95 61.36
C GLN A 302 37.34 -28.60 61.64
N GLN A 303 36.03 -28.32 61.48
CA GLN A 303 35.49 -26.99 61.86
C GLN A 303 34.05 -26.93 62.44
N GLU A 304 33.84 -25.91 63.28
CA GLU A 304 32.67 -25.60 64.12
C GLU A 304 31.31 -25.74 63.40
N CYS A 305 30.36 -26.46 64.04
CA CYS A 305 28.98 -26.65 63.54
C CYS A 305 28.26 -25.33 63.15
N ALA A 306 28.68 -24.19 63.70
CA ALA A 306 28.12 -22.88 63.37
C ALA A 306 28.41 -22.44 61.92
N ILE A 307 29.57 -22.82 61.38
CA ILE A 307 29.99 -22.50 60.00
C ILE A 307 29.18 -23.34 59.00
N LEU A 308 29.02 -24.62 59.31
CA LEU A 308 28.18 -25.57 58.56
C LEU A 308 26.71 -25.12 58.47
N VAL A 309 26.11 -24.69 59.59
CA VAL A 309 24.72 -24.21 59.60
C VAL A 309 24.54 -22.93 58.78
N ARG A 310 25.52 -22.01 58.82
CA ARG A 310 25.47 -20.79 57.98
C ARG A 310 25.64 -21.09 56.50
N ALA A 311 26.50 -22.05 56.14
CA ALA A 311 26.64 -22.52 54.77
C ALA A 311 25.33 -23.14 54.25
N LEU A 312 24.68 -23.99 55.05
CA LEU A 312 23.37 -24.59 54.70
C LEU A 312 22.25 -23.56 54.55
N ASP A 313 22.11 -22.60 55.47
CA ASP A 313 21.09 -21.54 55.35
C ASP A 313 21.32 -20.68 54.09
N ARG A 314 22.58 -20.43 53.72
CA ARG A 314 22.93 -19.63 52.54
C ARG A 314 22.66 -20.36 51.22
N ILE A 315 22.95 -21.66 51.16
CA ILE A 315 22.55 -22.53 50.03
C ILE A 315 21.02 -22.55 49.94
N TYR A 316 20.31 -22.81 51.04
CA TYR A 316 18.85 -22.93 51.07
C TYR A 316 18.15 -21.66 50.57
N ARG A 317 18.58 -20.48 51.02
CA ARG A 317 18.03 -19.19 50.55
C ARG A 317 18.24 -18.97 49.05
N ARG A 318 19.38 -19.39 48.50
CA ARG A 318 19.67 -19.24 47.07
C ARG A 318 18.94 -20.26 46.22
N ILE A 319 18.83 -21.51 46.67
CA ILE A 319 17.97 -22.51 46.04
C ILE A 319 16.51 -22.05 46.01
N SER A 320 16.02 -21.47 47.12
CA SER A 320 14.68 -20.88 47.16
C SER A 320 14.52 -19.72 46.18
N ALA A 321 15.52 -18.85 46.04
CA ALA A 321 15.51 -17.77 45.05
C ALA A 321 15.50 -18.29 43.60
N SER A 322 16.28 -19.33 43.30
CA SER A 322 16.29 -20.01 41.99
C SER A 322 14.98 -20.75 41.71
N ASN A 323 14.33 -21.33 42.72
CA ASN A 323 13.03 -21.97 42.56
C ASN A 323 11.89 -20.99 42.26
N HIS A 324 11.98 -19.73 42.72
CA HIS A 324 11.03 -18.69 42.32
C HIS A 324 11.20 -18.23 40.86
N LEU A 325 12.31 -18.56 40.20
CA LEU A 325 12.58 -18.26 38.79
C LEU A 325 12.12 -19.38 37.84
N LEU A 326 11.78 -20.57 38.36
CA LEU A 326 11.13 -21.63 37.59
C LEU A 326 9.63 -21.30 37.46
N PRO A 327 9.10 -21.14 36.24
CA PRO A 327 7.65 -21.07 36.07
C PRO A 327 7.09 -22.46 36.43
N GLY A 328 6.26 -22.55 37.47
CA GLY A 328 5.53 -23.79 37.77
C GLY A 328 5.51 -24.32 39.20
N LYS A 329 6.06 -23.62 40.22
CA LYS A 329 5.75 -23.96 41.63
C LYS A 329 5.34 -22.72 42.43
N THR A 330 4.17 -22.18 42.10
CA THR A 330 3.33 -21.56 43.13
C THR A 330 2.40 -22.63 43.66
N THR A 331 2.44 -22.80 44.98
CA THR A 331 1.70 -23.70 45.89
C THR A 331 2.20 -25.12 46.03
#